data_AF-A0AAU6Z1F4-F1
#
_entry.id   AF-A0AAU6Z1F4-F1
#
_cell.length_a   1.000
_cell.length_b   1.000
_cell.length_c   1.000
_cell.angle_alpha   90.00
_cell.angle_beta   90.00
_cell.angle_gamma   90.00
#
_symmetry.space_group_name_H-M   'P 1'
#
loop_
_entity.id
_entity.type
_entity.pdbx_description
1 polymer ?
#
loop_
_entity_poly.entity_id
_entity_poly.type
_entity_poly.pdbx_seq_one_letter_code
_entity_poly.pdbx_strand_id
1 'polypeptide(L)'
;MPSFDLDMSNPFPAGYTQTYGGPNQGGHVPPEWYIQYGMDLGAVGGTEIHAAFDGHVTKLDTANVNLSTGKVYGAQLFMRSNNDGVGAFYTHFNDLPGGLGQGSQISRGDVLGRVVDAPGSPHLHLALVEITNGAYQGVDLYDLFLSTVGTTDIFTVTFYQDGATPPALAGGGGPGRFGTLSSVYEIQGALIALGYDPGMQDGISGPITTGAIRAFQSDCGLPADGVVDSPTKAALAAALAAAGLL
;
A
#
# COMPACT_ATOMS: atom_id res chain seq x y z
N MET A 1 -11.06 19.43 -9.26
CA MET A 1 -12.36 18.95 -8.78
C MET A 1 -12.44 19.22 -7.27
N PRO A 2 -13.60 19.21 -6.59
CA PRO A 2 -13.59 19.33 -5.13
C PRO A 2 -12.87 18.12 -4.52
N SER A 3 -12.26 18.32 -3.36
CA SER A 3 -11.70 17.21 -2.58
C SER A 3 -12.81 16.24 -2.18
N PHE A 4 -12.47 14.97 -2.02
CA PHE A 4 -13.42 13.96 -1.54
C PHE A 4 -12.71 12.86 -0.75
N ASP A 5 -13.48 12.20 0.10
CA ASP A 5 -13.03 11.05 0.88
C ASP A 5 -13.37 9.76 0.15
N LEU A 6 -12.44 8.80 0.19
CA LEU A 6 -12.61 7.47 -0.35
C LEU A 6 -12.29 6.43 0.71
N ASP A 7 -13.28 5.62 1.05
CA ASP A 7 -13.09 4.46 1.91
C ASP A 7 -12.39 3.34 1.13
N MET A 8 -11.32 2.83 1.71
CA MET A 8 -10.47 1.81 1.14
C MET A 8 -10.24 0.66 2.12
N SER A 9 -9.78 -0.48 1.62
CA SER A 9 -9.29 -1.62 2.43
C SER A 9 -8.15 -2.32 1.70
N ASN A 10 -7.36 -3.09 2.44
CA ASN A 10 -6.30 -3.90 1.84
C ASN A 10 -6.89 -4.93 0.85
N PRO A 11 -6.25 -5.17 -0.32
CA PRO A 11 -6.69 -6.22 -1.24
C PRO A 11 -6.46 -7.65 -0.71
N PHE A 12 -5.71 -7.81 0.38
CA PHE A 12 -5.38 -9.08 1.03
C PHE A 12 -5.85 -9.11 2.50
N PRO A 13 -7.08 -9.60 2.76
CA PRO A 13 -7.52 -9.86 4.13
C PRO A 13 -6.75 -11.02 4.78
N ALA A 14 -6.10 -11.88 4.00
CA ALA A 14 -5.21 -12.95 4.45
C ALA A 14 -4.22 -13.33 3.34
N GLY A 15 -3.20 -14.15 3.67
CA GLY A 15 -2.28 -14.73 2.68
C GLY A 15 -1.10 -13.85 2.27
N TYR A 16 -1.02 -12.62 2.79
CA TYR A 16 0.16 -11.75 2.66
C TYR A 16 1.41 -12.44 3.21
N THR A 17 2.52 -12.29 2.50
CA THR A 17 3.81 -12.90 2.87
C THR A 17 4.86 -11.84 3.15
N GLN A 18 5.08 -10.93 2.21
CA GLN A 18 6.15 -9.94 2.25
C GLN A 18 5.91 -8.81 1.24
N THR A 19 6.75 -7.79 1.29
CA THR A 19 6.88 -6.77 0.25
C THR A 19 7.89 -7.23 -0.82
N TYR A 20 7.65 -6.87 -2.08
CA TYR A 20 8.64 -6.98 -3.17
C TYR A 20 9.08 -5.62 -3.75
N GLY A 21 8.44 -4.52 -3.36
CA GLY A 21 8.80 -3.16 -3.78
C GLY A 21 7.62 -2.19 -3.75
N GLY A 22 7.87 -0.95 -3.35
CA GLY A 22 6.90 0.14 -3.38
C GLY A 22 7.18 1.18 -4.46
N PRO A 23 6.42 2.29 -4.46
CA PRO A 23 6.63 3.40 -5.40
C PRO A 23 8.07 3.92 -5.37
N ASN A 24 8.64 4.18 -6.55
CA ASN A 24 10.01 4.68 -6.73
C ASN A 24 11.12 3.74 -6.21
N GLN A 25 10.83 2.46 -5.97
CA GLN A 25 11.78 1.47 -5.47
C GLN A 25 12.08 0.40 -6.52
N GLY A 26 13.34 -0.03 -6.62
CA GLY A 26 13.73 -1.14 -7.49
C GLY A 26 13.35 -0.91 -8.94
N GLY A 27 12.44 -1.76 -9.47
CA GLY A 27 11.93 -1.66 -10.84
C GLY A 27 10.81 -0.63 -11.04
N HIS A 28 10.28 -0.05 -9.97
CA HIS A 28 9.20 0.95 -10.02
C HIS A 28 9.78 2.34 -10.33
N VAL A 29 10.03 2.58 -11.61
CA VAL A 29 10.63 3.81 -12.11
C VAL A 29 9.74 4.49 -13.16
N PRO A 30 9.90 5.81 -13.42
CA PRO A 30 9.18 6.51 -14.49
C PRO A 30 9.45 5.92 -15.89
N PRO A 31 8.64 6.23 -16.92
CA PRO A 31 7.61 7.29 -16.95
C PRO A 31 6.18 6.84 -16.63
N GLU A 32 5.87 5.56 -16.67
CA GLU A 32 4.50 5.08 -16.49
C GLU A 32 4.11 5.12 -15.01
N TRP A 33 3.07 5.88 -14.64
CA TRP A 33 2.62 5.99 -13.25
C TRP A 33 2.28 4.63 -12.64
N TYR A 34 1.69 3.72 -13.43
CA TYR A 34 1.30 2.40 -12.96
C TYR A 34 2.50 1.48 -12.77
N ILE A 35 3.70 1.87 -13.20
CA ILE A 35 4.96 1.19 -12.87
C ILE A 35 5.63 1.93 -11.72
N GLN A 36 5.82 3.25 -11.85
CA GLN A 36 6.52 4.09 -10.88
C GLN A 36 5.86 4.06 -9.49
N TYR A 37 4.52 4.03 -9.45
CA TYR A 37 3.72 3.99 -8.23
C TYR A 37 3.11 2.60 -7.97
N GLY A 38 3.71 1.57 -8.56
CA GLY A 38 3.40 0.19 -8.26
C GLY A 38 3.70 -0.17 -6.81
N MET A 39 2.83 -1.01 -6.25
CA MET A 39 2.97 -1.62 -4.93
C MET A 39 2.93 -3.13 -5.14
N ASP A 40 4.09 -3.78 -5.03
CA ASP A 40 4.19 -5.22 -5.15
C ASP A 40 3.95 -5.86 -3.77
N LEU A 41 2.69 -6.23 -3.56
CA LEU A 41 2.19 -6.87 -2.35
C LEU A 41 2.34 -8.39 -2.51
N GLY A 42 3.33 -8.97 -1.85
CA GLY A 42 3.61 -10.40 -1.89
C GLY A 42 2.57 -11.22 -1.15
N ALA A 43 2.16 -12.33 -1.75
CA ALA A 43 1.21 -13.26 -1.15
C ALA A 43 1.45 -14.68 -1.68
N VAL A 44 0.92 -15.68 -0.99
CA VAL A 44 0.96 -17.07 -1.49
C VAL A 44 0.19 -17.16 -2.82
N GLY A 45 0.71 -17.91 -3.80
CA GLY A 45 -0.01 -18.19 -5.05
C GLY A 45 -1.42 -18.73 -4.79
N GLY A 46 -2.42 -18.23 -5.51
CA GLY A 46 -3.83 -18.57 -5.33
C GLY A 46 -4.57 -17.75 -4.25
N THR A 47 -3.88 -16.86 -3.53
CA THR A 47 -4.52 -15.94 -2.56
C THR A 47 -5.53 -15.04 -3.28
N GLU A 48 -6.71 -14.86 -2.70
CA GLU A 48 -7.74 -13.98 -3.27
C GLU A 48 -7.31 -12.52 -3.23
N ILE A 49 -7.61 -11.80 -4.32
CA ILE A 49 -7.42 -10.36 -4.43
C ILE A 49 -8.78 -9.71 -4.38
N HIS A 50 -8.91 -8.72 -3.50
CA HIS A 50 -10.13 -8.00 -3.23
C HIS A 50 -10.03 -6.57 -3.78
N ALA A 51 -11.14 -6.03 -4.26
CA ALA A 51 -11.20 -4.63 -4.69
C ALA A 51 -10.96 -3.70 -3.51
N ALA A 52 -10.09 -2.71 -3.70
CA ALA A 52 -9.68 -1.84 -2.60
C ALA A 52 -10.71 -0.76 -2.28
N PHE A 53 -11.63 -0.42 -3.19
CA PHE A 53 -12.67 0.59 -3.00
C PHE A 53 -13.87 0.38 -3.93
N ASP A 54 -14.97 1.09 -3.67
CA ASP A 54 -16.17 1.08 -4.51
C ASP A 54 -15.98 1.83 -5.83
N GLY A 55 -16.41 1.23 -6.93
CA GLY A 55 -16.23 1.81 -8.24
C GLY A 55 -16.73 0.95 -9.39
N HIS A 56 -16.08 1.11 -10.53
CA HIS A 56 -16.41 0.38 -11.74
C HIS A 56 -15.17 0.07 -12.57
N VAL A 57 -15.18 -1.07 -13.26
CA VAL A 57 -14.09 -1.48 -14.15
C VAL A 57 -14.17 -0.66 -15.43
N THR A 58 -13.07 0.01 -15.79
CA THR A 58 -12.97 0.79 -17.04
C THR A 58 -12.14 0.09 -18.10
N LYS A 59 -11.26 -0.83 -17.69
CA LYS A 59 -10.52 -1.69 -18.60
C LYS A 59 -10.23 -3.04 -17.95
N LEU A 60 -10.34 -4.10 -18.73
CA LEU A 60 -9.89 -5.44 -18.38
C LEU A 60 -9.21 -6.06 -19.59
N ASP A 61 -7.96 -6.46 -19.43
CA ASP A 61 -7.20 -7.25 -20.41
C ASP A 61 -6.85 -8.60 -19.79
N THR A 62 -7.26 -9.67 -20.46
CA THR A 62 -7.05 -11.06 -20.04
C THR A 62 -6.15 -11.84 -21.00
N ALA A 63 -5.50 -11.17 -21.97
CA ALA A 63 -4.69 -11.82 -22.99
C ALA A 63 -3.58 -12.70 -22.39
N ASN A 64 -3.04 -12.31 -21.24
CA ASN A 64 -1.94 -12.99 -20.56
C ASN A 64 -2.35 -13.74 -19.29
N VAL A 65 -3.65 -13.99 -19.07
CA VAL A 65 -4.18 -14.62 -17.84
C VAL A 65 -3.60 -16.02 -17.57
N ASN A 66 -3.16 -16.72 -18.61
CA ASN A 66 -2.55 -18.06 -18.52
C ASN A 66 -1.02 -18.04 -18.40
N LEU A 67 -0.40 -16.84 -18.38
CA LEU A 67 1.04 -16.70 -18.18
C LEU A 67 1.34 -16.48 -16.70
N SER A 68 2.44 -17.08 -16.23
CA SER A 68 2.98 -16.92 -14.87
C SER A 68 4.43 -16.45 -14.83
N THR A 69 4.98 -16.08 -15.99
CA THR A 69 6.37 -15.61 -16.13
C THR A 69 6.46 -14.53 -17.19
N GLY A 70 7.59 -13.81 -17.21
CA GLY A 70 7.82 -12.69 -18.12
C GLY A 70 7.47 -11.34 -17.48
N LYS A 71 7.64 -10.26 -18.25
CA LYS A 71 7.39 -8.89 -17.75
C LYS A 71 5.91 -8.56 -17.59
N VAL A 72 5.06 -9.18 -18.40
CA VAL A 72 3.61 -8.98 -18.38
C VAL A 72 2.97 -10.35 -18.35
N TYR A 73 2.28 -10.66 -17.26
CA TYR A 73 1.61 -11.93 -17.03
C TYR A 73 0.42 -11.73 -16.09
N GLY A 74 -0.54 -12.65 -16.14
CA GLY A 74 -1.84 -12.48 -15.50
C GLY A 74 -2.73 -11.49 -16.26
N ALA A 75 -3.91 -11.26 -15.70
CA ALA A 75 -4.82 -10.22 -16.14
C ALA A 75 -4.34 -8.83 -15.72
N GLN A 76 -4.86 -7.81 -16.41
CA GLN A 76 -4.66 -6.40 -16.10
C GLN A 76 -6.03 -5.75 -16.00
N LEU A 77 -6.37 -5.24 -14.82
CA LEU A 77 -7.64 -4.58 -14.55
C LEU A 77 -7.38 -3.14 -14.13
N PHE A 78 -8.08 -2.21 -14.75
CA PHE A 78 -8.15 -0.82 -14.29
C PHE A 78 -9.58 -0.49 -13.91
N MET A 79 -9.78 -0.08 -12.66
CA MET A 79 -11.06 0.40 -12.14
C MET A 79 -10.95 1.84 -11.67
N ARG A 80 -12.07 2.55 -11.63
CA ARG A 80 -12.17 3.92 -11.16
C ARG A 80 -13.22 4.04 -10.06
N SER A 81 -13.01 4.99 -9.15
CA SER A 81 -13.99 5.34 -8.13
C SER A 81 -15.30 5.80 -8.78
N ASN A 82 -16.41 5.76 -8.03
CA ASN A 82 -17.73 6.15 -8.54
C ASN A 82 -17.79 7.59 -9.12
N ASN A 83 -16.93 8.47 -8.63
CA ASN A 83 -16.80 9.85 -9.12
C ASN A 83 -15.69 10.04 -10.16
N ASP A 84 -15.07 8.95 -10.63
CA ASP A 84 -13.97 8.96 -11.60
C ASP A 84 -12.68 9.70 -11.15
N GLY A 85 -12.60 10.19 -9.92
CA GLY A 85 -11.49 10.99 -9.42
C GLY A 85 -10.24 10.19 -9.04
N VAL A 86 -10.37 8.88 -8.83
CA VAL A 86 -9.29 7.96 -8.48
C VAL A 86 -9.38 6.71 -9.35
N GLY A 87 -8.23 6.12 -9.69
CA GLY A 87 -8.13 4.84 -10.36
C GLY A 87 -7.19 3.86 -9.64
N ALA A 88 -7.44 2.57 -9.85
CA ALA A 88 -6.58 1.49 -9.38
C ALA A 88 -6.29 0.51 -10.51
N PHE A 89 -5.00 0.21 -10.69
CA PHE A 89 -4.50 -0.79 -11.62
C PHE A 89 -4.07 -2.03 -10.84
N TYR A 90 -4.63 -3.19 -11.20
CA TYR A 90 -4.33 -4.51 -10.65
C TYR A 90 -3.72 -5.37 -11.74
N THR A 91 -2.63 -6.09 -11.45
CA THR A 91 -2.11 -7.13 -12.36
C THR A 91 -1.44 -8.29 -11.62
N HIS A 92 -0.93 -9.27 -12.37
CA HIS A 92 -0.34 -10.52 -11.86
C HIS A 92 -1.35 -11.44 -11.16
N PHE A 93 -2.60 -11.39 -11.61
CA PHE A 93 -3.68 -12.22 -11.08
C PHE A 93 -4.40 -12.99 -12.19
N ASN A 94 -5.06 -14.09 -11.81
CA ASN A 94 -5.88 -14.93 -12.69
C ASN A 94 -7.17 -15.32 -11.96
N ASP A 95 -7.83 -16.40 -12.39
CA ASP A 95 -9.04 -16.96 -11.77
C ASP A 95 -10.13 -15.91 -11.49
N LEU A 96 -10.38 -15.06 -12.49
CA LEU A 96 -11.33 -13.96 -12.39
C LEU A 96 -12.75 -14.49 -12.18
N PRO A 97 -13.59 -13.82 -11.37
CA PRO A 97 -15.00 -14.15 -11.25
C PRO A 97 -15.72 -14.13 -12.60
N GLY A 98 -16.67 -15.05 -12.77
CA GLY A 98 -17.51 -15.07 -13.97
C GLY A 98 -18.32 -13.77 -14.11
N GLY A 99 -18.24 -13.14 -15.29
CA GLY A 99 -18.96 -11.90 -15.57
C GLY A 99 -18.23 -10.61 -15.19
N LEU A 100 -17.04 -10.70 -14.59
CA LEU A 100 -16.17 -9.54 -14.42
C LEU A 100 -15.67 -9.05 -15.78
N GLY A 101 -15.90 -7.78 -16.09
CA GLY A 101 -15.53 -7.18 -17.37
C GLY A 101 -15.58 -5.65 -17.33
N GLN A 102 -15.21 -5.02 -18.44
CA GLN A 102 -15.36 -3.57 -18.59
C GLN A 102 -16.83 -3.16 -18.40
N GLY A 103 -17.07 -2.19 -17.53
CA GLY A 103 -18.40 -1.72 -17.14
C GLY A 103 -18.98 -2.39 -15.89
N SER A 104 -18.37 -3.47 -15.38
CA SER A 104 -18.80 -4.09 -14.12
C SER A 104 -18.72 -3.08 -12.97
N GLN A 105 -19.78 -3.03 -12.15
CA GLN A 105 -19.75 -2.35 -10.85
C GLN A 105 -19.04 -3.24 -9.85
N ILE A 106 -18.22 -2.63 -9.00
CA ILE A 106 -17.38 -3.31 -8.01
C ILE A 106 -17.56 -2.60 -6.69
N SER A 107 -17.84 -3.37 -5.64
CA SER A 107 -17.79 -2.92 -4.27
C SER A 107 -16.44 -3.26 -3.67
N ARG A 108 -15.96 -2.44 -2.74
CA ARG A 108 -14.80 -2.77 -1.92
C ARG A 108 -15.00 -4.14 -1.26
N GLY A 109 -13.97 -4.98 -1.32
CA GLY A 109 -14.03 -6.35 -0.79
C GLY A 109 -14.60 -7.36 -1.78
N ASP A 110 -15.08 -6.95 -2.95
CA ASP A 110 -15.42 -7.91 -4.01
C ASP A 110 -14.15 -8.60 -4.51
N VAL A 111 -14.22 -9.91 -4.70
CA VAL A 111 -13.12 -10.69 -5.27
C VAL A 111 -12.90 -10.27 -6.72
N LEU A 112 -11.66 -9.91 -7.08
CA LEU A 112 -11.24 -9.60 -8.45
C LEU A 112 -10.58 -10.80 -9.14
N GLY A 113 -10.02 -11.72 -8.35
CA GLY A 113 -9.38 -12.94 -8.82
C GLY A 113 -8.40 -13.48 -7.78
N ARG A 114 -7.36 -14.17 -8.22
CA ARG A 114 -6.34 -14.77 -7.36
C ARG A 114 -4.93 -14.44 -7.82
N VAL A 115 -4.00 -14.30 -6.89
CA VAL A 115 -2.57 -14.10 -7.17
C VAL A 115 -2.07 -15.25 -8.02
N VAL A 116 -1.44 -14.95 -9.16
CA VAL A 116 -0.79 -15.98 -9.96
C VAL A 116 0.34 -16.60 -9.15
N ASP A 117 0.43 -17.93 -9.17
CA ASP A 117 1.55 -18.66 -8.58
C ASP A 117 2.81 -18.52 -9.44
N ALA A 118 3.38 -17.30 -9.44
CA ALA A 118 4.57 -16.95 -10.19
C ALA A 118 5.83 -17.48 -9.46
N PRO A 119 6.75 -18.18 -10.15
CA PRO A 119 7.94 -18.72 -9.52
C PRO A 119 8.79 -17.65 -8.81
N GLY A 120 9.00 -17.82 -7.50
CA GLY A 120 9.92 -17.03 -6.68
C GLY A 120 9.33 -15.74 -6.09
N SER A 121 8.44 -15.05 -6.81
CA SER A 121 7.83 -13.80 -6.35
C SER A 121 6.33 -13.70 -6.69
N PRO A 122 5.47 -14.57 -6.13
CA PRO A 122 4.03 -14.41 -6.27
C PRO A 122 3.59 -13.13 -5.54
N HIS A 123 2.95 -12.22 -6.27
CA HIS A 123 2.49 -10.94 -5.74
C HIS A 123 1.30 -10.40 -6.53
N LEU A 124 0.56 -9.49 -5.92
CA LEU A 124 -0.27 -8.52 -6.62
C LEU A 124 0.57 -7.27 -6.88
N HIS A 125 0.56 -6.79 -8.11
CA HIS A 125 1.00 -5.44 -8.41
C HIS A 125 -0.23 -4.52 -8.44
N LEU A 126 -0.31 -3.61 -7.47
CA LEU A 126 -1.36 -2.61 -7.32
C LEU A 126 -0.77 -1.21 -7.50
N ALA A 127 -1.32 -0.40 -8.39
CA ALA A 127 -0.95 1.01 -8.50
C ALA A 127 -2.18 1.91 -8.40
N LEU A 128 -2.05 3.05 -7.73
CA LEU A 128 -3.13 4.02 -7.57
C LEU A 128 -2.81 5.31 -8.33
N VAL A 129 -3.87 5.97 -8.78
CA VAL A 129 -3.76 7.23 -9.51
C VAL A 129 -4.87 8.19 -9.11
N GLU A 130 -4.50 9.44 -8.89
CA GLU A 130 -5.43 10.55 -8.83
C GLU A 130 -5.64 11.10 -10.25
N ILE A 131 -6.90 11.29 -10.64
CA ILE A 131 -7.27 11.72 -11.98
C ILE A 131 -7.83 13.13 -11.94
N THR A 132 -7.01 14.12 -12.32
CA THR A 132 -7.36 15.54 -12.28
C THR A 132 -7.33 16.14 -13.68
N ASN A 133 -8.47 16.65 -14.16
CA ASN A 133 -8.59 17.27 -15.48
C ASN A 133 -8.01 16.41 -16.64
N GLY A 134 -8.13 15.08 -16.54
CA GLY A 134 -7.60 14.13 -17.51
C GLY A 134 -6.11 13.79 -17.35
N ALA A 135 -5.40 14.41 -16.42
CA ALA A 135 -4.06 14.01 -16.01
C ALA A 135 -4.11 12.85 -15.01
N TYR A 136 -3.09 12.01 -15.05
CA TYR A 136 -2.93 10.82 -14.21
C TYR A 136 -1.73 11.05 -13.30
N GLN A 137 -1.98 11.34 -12.02
CA GLN A 137 -0.94 11.56 -11.03
C GLN A 137 -0.85 10.35 -10.11
N GLY A 138 0.28 9.64 -10.13
CA GLY A 138 0.46 8.45 -9.30
C GLY A 138 0.35 8.77 -7.81
N VAL A 139 -0.26 7.84 -7.07
CA VAL A 139 -0.56 7.98 -5.64
C VAL A 139 0.22 6.93 -4.87
N ASP A 140 0.96 7.39 -3.86
CA ASP A 140 1.69 6.52 -2.94
C ASP A 140 0.89 6.35 -1.65
N LEU A 141 0.32 5.16 -1.45
CA LEU A 141 -0.31 4.72 -0.21
C LEU A 141 0.35 3.45 0.32
N TYR A 142 1.60 3.19 -0.07
CA TYR A 142 2.20 1.89 0.13
C TYR A 142 2.26 1.48 1.61
N ASP A 143 2.76 2.38 2.44
CA ASP A 143 2.85 2.22 3.90
C ASP A 143 1.48 1.97 4.52
N LEU A 144 0.45 2.68 4.05
CA LEU A 144 -0.90 2.54 4.55
C LEU A 144 -1.46 1.14 4.24
N PHE A 145 -1.30 0.66 3.01
CA PHE A 145 -1.68 -0.72 2.66
C PHE A 145 -0.88 -1.74 3.48
N LEU A 146 0.44 -1.56 3.63
CA LEU A 146 1.26 -2.47 4.43
C LEU A 146 0.84 -2.51 5.91
N SER A 147 0.38 -1.38 6.48
CA SER A 147 -0.08 -1.32 7.87
C SER A 147 -1.38 -2.09 8.13
N THR A 148 -2.16 -2.37 7.08
CA THR A 148 -3.47 -3.05 7.19
C THR A 148 -3.47 -4.46 6.57
N VAL A 149 -2.31 -5.05 6.27
CA VAL A 149 -2.22 -6.42 5.75
C VAL A 149 -2.78 -7.44 6.76
N GLY A 150 -3.51 -8.44 6.27
CA GLY A 150 -4.11 -9.46 7.14
C GLY A 150 -5.27 -8.97 8.01
N THR A 151 -5.81 -7.78 7.71
CA THR A 151 -6.99 -7.20 8.37
C THR A 151 -8.10 -6.99 7.36
N THR A 152 -9.32 -6.80 7.85
CA THR A 152 -10.46 -6.29 7.07
C THR A 152 -10.73 -4.83 7.39
N ASP A 153 -9.72 -4.11 7.90
CA ASP A 153 -9.89 -2.75 8.35
C ASP A 153 -10.17 -1.82 7.18
N ILE A 154 -10.98 -0.83 7.48
CA ILE A 154 -11.41 0.21 6.58
C ILE A 154 -10.64 1.47 6.96
N PHE A 155 -9.99 2.08 5.97
CA PHE A 155 -9.34 3.36 6.14
C PHE A 155 -9.86 4.35 5.10
N THR A 156 -10.01 5.60 5.48
CA THR A 156 -10.50 6.67 4.62
C THR A 156 -9.32 7.51 4.14
N VAL A 157 -9.29 7.82 2.84
CA VAL A 157 -8.28 8.66 2.21
C VAL A 157 -8.93 9.89 1.59
N THR A 158 -8.46 11.08 1.94
CA THR A 158 -8.92 12.33 1.33
C THR A 158 -8.07 12.66 0.10
N PHE A 159 -8.70 12.68 -1.08
CA PHE A 159 -8.09 13.10 -2.34
C PHE A 159 -8.41 14.58 -2.58
N TYR A 160 -7.37 15.43 -2.66
CA TYR A 160 -7.53 16.88 -2.80
C TYR A 160 -7.85 17.35 -4.22
N GLN A 161 -7.66 16.48 -5.22
CA GLN A 161 -7.93 16.75 -6.63
C GLN A 161 -7.13 17.92 -7.20
N ASP A 162 -5.92 18.11 -6.68
CA ASP A 162 -4.93 19.12 -7.06
C ASP A 162 -3.57 18.52 -7.45
N GLY A 163 -3.43 17.19 -7.45
CA GLY A 163 -2.19 16.48 -7.76
C GLY A 163 -1.20 16.43 -6.60
N ALA A 164 -1.53 16.99 -5.43
CA ALA A 164 -0.75 16.74 -4.23
C ALA A 164 -0.89 15.27 -3.82
N THR A 165 0.18 14.70 -3.24
CA THR A 165 0.09 13.37 -2.62
C THR A 165 -1.02 13.41 -1.56
N PRO A 166 -2.05 12.55 -1.66
CA PRO A 166 -3.10 12.49 -0.65
C PRO A 166 -2.45 12.26 0.70
N PRO A 167 -2.76 13.07 1.73
CA PRO A 167 -2.22 12.79 3.03
C PRO A 167 -2.93 11.55 3.54
N ALA A 168 -2.15 10.55 3.98
CA ALA A 168 -2.67 9.39 4.70
C ALA A 168 -3.16 9.85 6.09
N LEU A 169 -4.27 10.59 6.12
CA LEU A 169 -4.92 11.05 7.33
C LEU A 169 -6.01 10.04 7.69
N ALA A 170 -5.82 9.33 8.79
CA ALA A 170 -6.86 8.56 9.42
C ALA A 170 -7.96 9.50 9.96
N GLY A 171 -8.90 9.86 9.09
CA GLY A 171 -10.17 10.46 9.48
C GLY A 171 -11.15 9.38 9.88
N GLY A 172 -10.95 8.74 11.04
CA GLY A 172 -11.93 7.81 11.62
C GLY A 172 -11.35 6.50 12.16
N GLY A 173 -10.69 6.54 13.32
CA GLY A 173 -10.51 5.37 14.19
C GLY A 173 -9.61 4.21 13.71
N GLY A 174 -9.05 4.26 12.50
CA GLY A 174 -8.01 3.33 12.02
C GLY A 174 -6.60 3.86 12.33
N PRO A 175 -5.58 2.98 12.45
CA PRO A 175 -4.25 3.42 12.83
C PRO A 175 -3.65 4.28 11.71
N GLY A 176 -3.13 5.46 12.06
CA GLY A 176 -2.62 6.46 11.11
C GLY A 176 -1.42 6.00 10.29
N ARG A 177 -0.77 6.93 9.58
CA ARG A 177 0.40 6.75 8.70
C ARG A 177 1.53 5.82 9.20
N PHE A 178 1.60 5.51 10.50
CA PHE A 178 2.60 4.62 11.12
C PHE A 178 1.99 3.35 11.76
N GLY A 179 0.73 3.03 11.45
CA GLY A 179 0.03 1.84 11.91
C GLY A 179 0.02 1.72 13.44
N THR A 180 0.24 0.50 13.93
CA THR A 180 0.47 0.20 15.36
C THR A 180 1.95 0.11 15.74
N LEU A 181 2.86 0.56 14.86
CA LEU A 181 4.30 0.33 14.95
C LEU A 181 4.62 -1.16 15.13
N SER A 182 3.91 -2.00 14.37
CA SER A 182 3.95 -3.46 14.42
C SER A 182 5.02 -4.06 13.52
N SER A 183 5.39 -3.38 12.43
CA SER A 183 6.42 -3.84 11.50
C SER A 183 7.70 -3.00 11.60
N VAL A 184 8.84 -3.61 11.22
CA VAL A 184 10.12 -2.90 11.11
C VAL A 184 10.02 -1.73 10.12
N TYR A 185 9.23 -1.91 9.07
CA TYR A 185 9.00 -0.89 8.05
C TYR A 185 8.32 0.35 8.63
N GLU A 186 7.27 0.17 9.44
CA GLU A 186 6.59 1.26 10.16
C GLU A 186 7.53 1.96 11.15
N ILE A 187 8.37 1.18 11.85
CA ILE A 187 9.36 1.72 12.80
C ILE A 187 10.40 2.58 12.06
N GLN A 188 10.93 2.09 10.92
CA GLN A 188 11.86 2.84 10.08
C GLN A 188 11.20 4.15 9.59
N GLY A 189 9.97 4.09 9.11
CA GLY A 189 9.21 5.29 8.69
C GLY A 189 9.02 6.29 9.83
N ALA A 190 8.65 5.81 11.02
CA ALA A 190 8.50 6.65 12.21
C ALA A 190 9.81 7.33 12.61
N LEU A 191 10.91 6.59 12.62
CA LEU A 191 12.24 7.11 12.92
C LEU A 191 12.68 8.19 11.91
N ILE A 192 12.50 7.94 10.61
CA ILE A 192 12.78 8.93 9.55
C ILE A 192 11.96 10.21 9.77
N ALA A 193 10.66 10.06 10.03
CA ALA A 193 9.76 11.18 10.24
C ALA A 193 10.11 12.01 11.48
N LEU A 194 10.72 11.37 12.49
CA LEU A 194 11.23 12.01 13.70
C LEU A 194 12.69 12.50 13.58
N GLY A 195 13.31 12.35 12.40
CA GLY A 195 14.65 12.87 12.11
C GLY A 195 15.82 11.94 12.43
N TYR A 196 15.55 10.66 12.70
CA TYR A 196 16.57 9.62 12.86
C TYR A 196 16.87 8.95 11.52
N ASP A 197 18.07 8.37 11.37
CA ASP A 197 18.49 7.66 10.16
C ASP A 197 18.55 6.14 10.41
N PRO A 198 17.46 5.40 10.15
CA PRO A 198 17.45 3.94 10.26
C PRO A 198 17.97 3.25 8.98
N GLY A 199 18.48 4.00 8.00
CA GLY A 199 18.74 3.54 6.65
C GLY A 199 17.48 3.55 5.78
N MET A 200 17.46 2.70 4.77
CA MET A 200 16.32 2.57 3.87
C MET A 200 15.10 2.01 4.63
N GLN A 201 13.92 2.60 4.41
CA GLN A 201 12.65 2.04 4.89
C GLN A 201 12.29 0.85 4.00
N ASP A 202 12.83 -0.31 4.33
CA ASP A 202 12.76 -1.56 3.55
C ASP A 202 12.19 -2.74 4.35
N GLY A 203 11.86 -2.52 5.62
CA GLY A 203 11.32 -3.53 6.53
C GLY A 203 12.36 -4.50 7.08
N ILE A 204 13.65 -4.26 6.83
CA ILE A 204 14.75 -5.11 7.29
C ILE A 204 15.44 -4.46 8.49
N SER A 205 15.41 -5.15 9.64
CA SER A 205 16.06 -4.64 10.86
C SER A 205 17.57 -4.92 10.83
N GLY A 206 18.31 -4.07 10.14
CA GLY A 206 19.78 -4.11 10.07
C GLY A 206 20.47 -3.28 11.16
N PRO A 207 21.82 -3.30 11.22
CA PRO A 207 22.59 -2.54 12.22
C PRO A 207 22.33 -1.03 12.22
N ILE A 208 22.02 -0.44 11.05
CA ILE A 208 21.66 0.98 10.91
C ILE A 208 20.31 1.24 11.59
N THR A 209 19.30 0.44 11.28
CA THR A 209 17.97 0.51 11.92
C THR A 209 18.07 0.30 13.44
N THR A 210 18.81 -0.71 13.91
CA THR A 210 19.05 -0.90 15.35
C THR A 210 19.74 0.31 15.97
N GLY A 211 20.70 0.93 15.27
CA GLY A 211 21.37 2.15 15.71
C GLY A 211 20.41 3.32 15.89
N ALA A 212 19.51 3.55 14.92
CA ALA A 212 18.49 4.59 15.00
C ALA A 212 17.48 4.35 16.14
N ILE A 213 17.06 3.09 16.34
CA ILE A 213 16.19 2.72 17.48
C ILE A 213 16.87 3.08 18.80
N ARG A 214 18.15 2.74 18.96
CA ARG A 214 18.91 3.06 20.19
C ARG A 214 19.07 4.55 20.42
N ALA A 215 19.30 5.33 19.36
CA ALA A 215 19.37 6.78 19.44
C ALA A 215 18.03 7.35 19.92
N PHE A 216 16.92 6.95 19.30
CA PHE A 216 15.59 7.35 19.70
C PHE A 216 15.25 6.95 21.16
N GLN A 217 15.55 5.71 21.54
CA GLN A 217 15.36 5.23 22.91
C GLN A 217 16.15 6.09 23.92
N SER A 218 17.40 6.42 23.60
CA SER A 218 18.26 7.27 24.44
C SER A 218 17.66 8.66 24.63
N ASP A 219 17.18 9.27 23.55
CA ASP A 219 16.58 10.61 23.57
C ASP A 219 15.24 10.63 24.33
N CYS A 220 14.54 9.50 24.38
CA CYS A 220 13.32 9.31 25.15
C CYS A 220 13.56 8.82 26.60
N GLY A 221 14.81 8.62 27.01
CA GLY A 221 15.15 8.12 28.35
C GLY A 221 14.80 6.65 28.61
N LEU A 222 14.67 5.84 27.54
CA LEU A 222 14.44 4.40 27.59
C LEU A 222 15.78 3.63 27.58
N PRO A 223 15.79 2.34 27.99
CA PRO A 223 16.93 1.48 27.73
C PRO A 223 17.26 1.42 26.23
N ALA A 224 18.47 1.84 25.86
CA ALA A 224 18.92 1.87 24.47
C ALA A 224 19.43 0.50 23.99
N ASP A 225 18.59 -0.53 24.09
CA ASP A 225 18.93 -1.90 23.70
C ASP A 225 18.73 -2.17 22.19
N GLY A 226 17.97 -1.31 21.51
CA GLY A 226 17.63 -1.43 20.09
C GLY A 226 16.45 -2.35 19.82
N VAL A 227 15.67 -2.72 20.85
CA VAL A 227 14.50 -3.58 20.76
C VAL A 227 13.23 -2.74 20.84
N VAL A 228 12.36 -2.85 19.83
CA VAL A 228 11.09 -2.09 19.81
C VAL A 228 9.99 -2.84 20.55
N ASP A 229 10.03 -2.70 21.87
CA ASP A 229 9.04 -3.21 22.81
C ASP A 229 7.87 -2.22 23.04
N SER A 230 6.91 -2.58 23.91
CA SER A 230 5.74 -1.73 24.17
C SER A 230 6.09 -0.30 24.64
N PRO A 231 7.05 -0.08 25.57
CA PRO A 231 7.56 1.25 25.89
C PRO A 231 8.11 2.02 24.68
N THR A 232 8.93 1.38 23.85
CA THR A 232 9.52 2.04 22.67
C THR A 232 8.45 2.43 21.65
N LYS A 233 7.46 1.57 21.41
CA LYS A 233 6.31 1.88 20.54
C LYS A 233 5.47 3.04 21.08
N ALA A 234 5.20 3.05 22.38
CA ALA A 234 4.45 4.14 23.01
C ALA A 234 5.19 5.49 22.88
N ALA A 235 6.52 5.49 23.05
CA ALA A 235 7.34 6.68 22.87
C ALA A 235 7.33 7.17 21.41
N LEU A 236 7.49 6.27 20.43
CA LEU A 236 7.42 6.62 19.01
C LEU A 236 6.06 7.24 18.66
N ALA A 237 4.96 6.62 19.09
CA ALA A 237 3.62 7.14 18.87
C ALA A 237 3.42 8.52 19.52
N ALA A 238 3.88 8.70 20.76
CA ALA A 238 3.79 10.00 21.43
C ALA A 238 4.60 11.08 20.72
N ALA A 239 5.80 10.76 20.25
CA ALA A 239 6.67 11.70 19.53
C ALA A 239 6.06 12.10 18.18
N LEU A 240 5.48 11.15 17.45
CA LEU A 240 4.79 11.40 16.19
C LEU A 240 3.55 12.28 16.40
N ALA A 241 2.75 12.02 17.43
CA ALA A 241 1.60 12.86 17.78
C ALA A 241 2.04 14.29 18.17
N ALA A 242 3.12 14.42 18.96
CA ALA A 242 3.69 15.72 19.32
C ALA A 242 4.21 16.50 18.10
N ALA A 243 4.65 15.80 17.06
CA ALA A 243 5.07 16.38 15.78
C ALA A 243 3.89 16.68 14.82
N GLY A 244 2.65 16.38 15.20
CA GLY A 244 1.47 16.52 14.34
C GLY A 244 1.45 15.52 13.17
N LEU A 245 2.11 14.37 13.35
CA LEU A 245 2.23 13.30 12.36
C LEU A 245 1.33 12.09 12.69
N LEU A 246 0.56 12.18 13.78
CA LEU A 246 -0.54 11.30 14.20
C LEU A 246 -1.73 12.14 14.66
#